data_AF-A0A6A7B0W5-F1
#
_entry.id   AF-A0A6A7B0W5-F1
#
_cell.length_a   1.000
_cell.length_b   1.000
_cell.length_c   1.000
_cell.angle_alpha   90.00
_cell.angle_beta   90.00
_cell.angle_gamma   90.00
#
_symmetry.space_group_name_H-M   'P 1'
#
loop_
_entity.id
_entity.type
_entity.pdbx_description
1 polymer ?
#
loop_
_entity_poly.entity_id
_entity_poly.type
_entity_poly.pdbx_seq_one_letter_code
_entity_poly.pdbx_strand_id
1 'polypeptide(L)'
;MSVVSAIKRTVMASPAQDSKKIIEGIFAINKPPLASSAGVLRDLQTHFSTSPLFQPWLESQRRSMYLSNARPKHIASLKVKLGHGGTLDPTATGVLIVGVGKGTKCLQRFLECTKSYECTVLFGAATDSYDAVGKVVGRAEYEHVTRELVEGKLAQFRGKIMQKPSIFSALKVDGKKMYEYAREGGEIPEVAARPVEVLEMELIEWLEPGSHEYKWPEEEVDGEQMVGAEELLGIRREDKAKHADTTARRSRKRSRSPETENDQVEGAGEQPKRPRTESKPALSGALPEAEDTTTTSDTPATAELLLRTSPLSTARPPAARLRMTVTSGFYVRSLCHDLGLACDSLAFMSSLVRTRQGDYCLPDTAQPADIKQLPVLEYSDLDAGQEVWEPKIKDMLEGFMKREGWEEEELESHESWEERKGRDRERSYQGGGRGKGGWGRGGGGYKGKGGKSNGHSKNMDGGRRE
;
A
#
# COMPACT_ATOMS: atom_id res chain seq x y z
N MET A 1 16.22 -35.33 51.32
CA MET A 1 15.17 -36.23 50.79
C MET A 1 14.09 -35.37 50.18
N SER A 2 13.62 -35.79 49.01
CA SER A 2 12.89 -35.00 48.01
C SER A 2 11.53 -34.48 48.48
N VAL A 3 11.20 -33.27 48.02
CA VAL A 3 9.89 -32.62 48.08
C VAL A 3 9.03 -33.17 46.93
N VAL A 4 7.85 -33.72 47.23
CA VAL A 4 6.84 -34.05 46.20
C VAL A 4 5.54 -33.33 46.55
N SER A 5 5.34 -32.17 45.93
CA SER A 5 4.05 -31.48 45.88
C SER A 5 3.26 -32.00 44.70
N ALA A 6 2.12 -32.62 44.99
CA ALA A 6 1.20 -33.15 43.99
C ALA A 6 0.43 -32.02 43.32
N ILE A 7 0.77 -31.74 42.06
CA ILE A 7 -0.02 -30.86 41.18
C ILE A 7 -1.27 -31.64 40.76
N LYS A 8 -2.43 -31.25 41.28
CA LYS A 8 -3.74 -31.67 40.77
C LYS A 8 -3.86 -31.25 39.30
N ARG A 9 -3.98 -32.23 38.40
CA ARG A 9 -4.43 -32.00 37.03
C ARG A 9 -5.90 -31.62 37.07
N THR A 10 -6.20 -30.35 36.86
CA THR A 10 -7.53 -29.92 36.46
C THR A 10 -7.76 -30.46 35.05
N VAL A 11 -8.58 -31.50 34.95
CA VAL A 11 -9.11 -31.98 33.68
C VAL A 11 -10.06 -30.89 33.18
N MET A 12 -9.59 -30.09 32.22
CA MET A 12 -10.45 -29.18 31.49
C MET A 12 -11.43 -30.01 30.66
N ALA A 13 -12.70 -29.64 30.73
CA ALA A 13 -13.79 -30.23 29.97
C ALA A 13 -13.46 -30.22 28.46
N SER A 14 -13.74 -31.32 27.78
CA SER A 14 -13.61 -31.45 26.32
C SER A 14 -14.50 -30.43 25.60
N PRO A 15 -13.95 -29.55 24.75
CA PRO A 15 -14.76 -28.79 23.81
C PRO A 15 -15.19 -29.69 22.64
N ALA A 16 -16.27 -29.27 21.99
CA ALA A 16 -16.96 -29.92 20.89
C ALA A 16 -16.02 -30.45 19.79
N GLN A 17 -16.42 -31.56 19.15
CA GLN A 17 -15.76 -32.24 18.04
C GLN A 17 -14.78 -31.35 17.26
N ASP A 18 -13.48 -31.48 17.59
CA ASP A 18 -12.39 -30.80 16.90
C ASP A 18 -12.45 -31.15 15.41
N SER A 19 -12.95 -30.22 14.61
CA SER A 19 -12.87 -30.31 13.16
C SER A 19 -11.39 -30.44 12.78
N LYS A 20 -10.97 -31.60 12.29
CA LYS A 20 -9.61 -31.83 11.77
C LYS A 20 -9.34 -31.07 10.47
N LYS A 21 -10.37 -30.49 9.87
CA LYS A 21 -10.32 -29.79 8.60
C LYS A 21 -9.39 -28.58 8.66
N ILE A 22 -8.49 -28.50 7.70
CA ILE A 22 -7.61 -27.36 7.49
C ILE A 22 -8.34 -26.37 6.59
N ILE A 23 -8.67 -25.20 7.13
CA ILE A 23 -9.40 -24.16 6.41
C ILE A 23 -8.46 -23.04 5.98
N GLU A 24 -8.48 -22.72 4.69
CA GLU A 24 -7.65 -21.71 4.04
C GLU A 24 -8.46 -21.05 2.91
N GLY A 25 -8.09 -19.84 2.48
CA GLY A 25 -8.82 -19.19 1.39
C GLY A 25 -8.79 -17.67 1.44
N ILE A 26 -9.78 -17.04 0.83
CA ILE A 26 -9.97 -15.59 0.85
C ILE A 26 -11.29 -15.27 1.55
N PHE A 27 -11.26 -14.22 2.36
CA PHE A 27 -12.45 -13.54 2.84
C PHE A 27 -12.22 -12.01 2.75
N ALA A 28 -13.24 -11.23 3.08
CA ALA A 28 -13.14 -9.78 3.16
C ALA A 28 -13.55 -9.29 4.55
N ILE A 29 -12.93 -8.21 5.00
CA ILE A 29 -13.28 -7.52 6.25
C ILE A 29 -13.51 -6.03 5.98
N ASN A 30 -14.53 -5.45 6.62
CA ASN A 30 -14.77 -4.02 6.60
C ASN A 30 -13.77 -3.35 7.52
N LYS A 31 -12.74 -2.73 6.94
CA LYS A 31 -11.65 -2.09 7.68
C LYS A 31 -12.21 -0.85 8.42
N PRO A 32 -11.96 -0.71 9.74
CA PRO A 32 -12.39 0.46 10.50
C PRO A 32 -11.49 1.68 10.17
N PRO A 33 -11.94 2.90 10.47
CA PRO A 33 -11.13 4.09 10.28
C PRO A 33 -9.89 4.05 11.18
N LEU A 34 -8.83 4.77 10.80
CA LEU A 34 -7.55 4.93 11.51
C LEU A 34 -6.67 3.68 11.63
N ALA A 35 -7.22 2.47 11.52
CA ALA A 35 -6.42 1.25 11.45
C ALA A 35 -5.59 1.22 10.16
N SER A 36 -4.35 0.72 10.17
CA SER A 36 -3.65 0.42 8.91
C SER A 36 -4.07 -0.96 8.38
N SER A 37 -3.97 -1.20 7.08
CA SER A 37 -4.25 -2.54 6.51
C SER A 37 -3.39 -3.64 7.16
N ALA A 38 -2.14 -3.34 7.49
CA ALA A 38 -1.25 -4.24 8.22
C ALA A 38 -1.58 -4.34 9.73
N GLY A 39 -2.21 -3.32 10.31
CA GLY A 39 -2.80 -3.35 11.65
C GLY A 39 -3.89 -4.41 11.73
N VAL A 40 -4.88 -4.33 10.84
CA VAL A 40 -5.98 -5.30 10.76
C VAL A 40 -5.49 -6.75 10.65
N LEU A 41 -4.44 -7.00 9.84
CA LEU A 41 -3.87 -8.35 9.76
C LEU A 41 -3.22 -8.82 11.08
N ARG A 42 -2.59 -7.92 11.85
CA ARG A 42 -2.01 -8.25 13.16
C ARG A 42 -3.09 -8.54 14.19
N ASP A 43 -4.20 -7.80 14.14
CA ASP A 43 -5.34 -8.01 15.03
C ASP A 43 -5.99 -9.37 14.72
N LEU A 44 -6.28 -9.65 13.45
CA LEU A 44 -6.75 -10.96 12.98
C LEU A 44 -5.81 -12.10 13.37
N GLN A 45 -4.48 -11.93 13.24
CA GLN A 45 -3.52 -12.95 13.68
C GLN A 45 -3.62 -13.26 15.17
N THR A 46 -3.96 -12.27 15.99
CA THR A 46 -4.14 -12.44 17.44
C THR A 46 -5.37 -13.31 17.71
N HIS A 47 -6.52 -12.98 17.11
CA HIS A 47 -7.75 -13.78 17.22
C HIS A 47 -7.60 -15.20 16.64
N PHE A 48 -6.93 -15.34 15.50
CA PHE A 48 -6.78 -16.64 14.83
C PHE A 48 -5.83 -17.56 15.60
N SER A 49 -4.90 -17.01 16.39
CA SER A 49 -3.97 -17.82 17.19
C SER A 49 -4.67 -18.58 18.33
N THR A 50 -5.77 -18.05 18.86
CA THR A 50 -6.53 -18.64 19.97
C THR A 50 -7.74 -19.47 19.50
N SER A 51 -8.13 -19.32 18.24
CA SER A 51 -9.31 -19.98 17.68
C SER A 51 -9.09 -21.47 17.36
N PRO A 52 -10.00 -22.38 17.77
CA PRO A 52 -10.04 -23.78 17.36
C PRO A 52 -10.09 -23.97 15.85
N LEU A 53 -10.76 -23.07 15.10
CA LEU A 53 -10.90 -23.14 13.65
C LEU A 53 -9.55 -23.26 12.93
N PHE A 54 -8.52 -22.58 13.45
CA PHE A 54 -7.19 -22.54 12.84
C PHE A 54 -6.16 -23.44 13.53
N GLN A 55 -6.52 -24.14 14.61
CA GLN A 55 -5.60 -25.10 15.26
C GLN A 55 -5.13 -26.21 14.33
N PRO A 56 -6.00 -26.84 13.49
CA PRO A 56 -5.55 -27.83 12.52
C PRO A 56 -4.51 -27.28 11.55
N TRP A 57 -4.69 -26.04 11.09
CA TRP A 57 -3.74 -25.36 10.22
C TRP A 57 -2.40 -25.12 10.92
N LEU A 58 -2.42 -24.56 12.13
CA LEU A 58 -1.23 -24.27 12.93
C LEU A 58 -0.42 -25.55 13.21
N GLU A 59 -1.10 -26.63 13.58
CA GLU A 59 -0.48 -27.91 13.88
C GLU A 59 0.12 -28.55 12.63
N SER A 60 -0.58 -28.52 11.49
CA SER A 60 -0.06 -29.00 10.20
C SER A 60 1.23 -28.25 9.80
N GLN A 61 1.24 -26.91 9.94
CA GLN A 61 2.42 -26.11 9.65
C GLN A 61 3.56 -26.38 10.63
N ARG A 62 3.26 -26.48 11.94
CA ARG A 62 4.24 -26.83 12.98
C ARG A 62 4.94 -28.16 12.69
N ARG A 63 4.17 -29.18 12.32
CA ARG A 63 4.65 -30.50 11.92
C ARG A 63 5.56 -30.45 10.70
N SER A 64 5.19 -29.69 9.67
CA SER A 64 6.04 -29.46 8.50
C SER A 64 7.35 -28.72 8.85
N MET A 65 7.30 -27.78 9.79
CA MET A 65 8.48 -27.06 10.27
C MET A 65 9.44 -27.98 11.04
N TYR A 66 8.92 -28.94 11.82
CA TYR A 66 9.76 -29.94 12.49
C TYR A 66 10.47 -30.85 11.49
N LEU A 67 9.76 -31.35 10.47
CA LEU A 67 10.35 -32.19 9.42
C LEU A 67 11.45 -31.48 8.62
N SER A 68 11.29 -30.17 8.41
CA SER A 68 12.29 -29.34 7.73
C SER A 68 13.42 -28.83 8.65
N ASN A 69 13.50 -29.31 9.89
CA ASN A 69 14.48 -28.87 10.90
C ASN A 69 14.51 -27.35 11.09
N ALA A 70 13.33 -26.71 11.07
CA ALA A 70 13.22 -25.28 11.34
C ALA A 70 13.69 -24.95 12.76
N ARG A 71 14.25 -23.74 12.94
CA ARG A 71 14.76 -23.29 14.24
C ARG A 71 13.63 -23.27 15.28
N PRO A 72 13.83 -23.77 16.52
CA PRO A 72 12.79 -23.81 17.56
C PRO A 72 12.10 -22.47 17.79
N LYS A 73 12.83 -21.35 17.72
CA LYS A 73 12.26 -20.00 17.86
C LYS A 73 11.19 -19.67 16.81
N HIS A 74 11.34 -20.14 15.57
CA HIS A 74 10.37 -19.89 14.50
C HIS A 74 9.11 -20.74 14.69
N ILE A 75 9.27 -21.95 15.22
CA ILE A 75 8.16 -22.85 15.55
C ILE A 75 7.34 -22.27 16.70
N ALA A 76 8.02 -21.75 17.73
CA ALA A 76 7.39 -21.12 18.89
C ALA A 76 6.64 -19.82 18.52
N SER A 77 7.10 -19.08 17.51
CA SER A 77 6.47 -17.85 17.03
C SER A 77 5.53 -18.06 15.84
N LEU A 78 5.12 -19.29 15.55
CA LEU A 78 4.24 -19.60 14.43
C LEU A 78 2.88 -18.92 14.61
N LYS A 79 2.45 -18.18 13.58
CA LYS A 79 1.14 -17.55 13.50
C LYS A 79 0.45 -17.98 12.22
N VAL A 80 -0.88 -17.83 12.18
CA VAL A 80 -1.64 -18.05 10.95
C VAL A 80 -1.12 -17.12 9.86
N LYS A 81 -0.79 -17.69 8.71
CA LYS A 81 -0.25 -16.94 7.59
C LYS A 81 -1.36 -16.09 6.97
N LEU A 82 -1.24 -14.77 7.08
CA LEU A 82 -2.18 -13.81 6.50
C LEU A 82 -1.49 -12.89 5.49
N GLY A 83 -2.26 -12.41 4.52
CA GLY A 83 -1.90 -11.32 3.61
C GLY A 83 -3.14 -10.57 3.17
N HIS A 84 -2.97 -9.41 2.51
CA HIS A 84 -4.10 -8.63 2.01
C HIS A 84 -4.00 -8.36 0.49
N GLY A 85 -5.15 -8.28 -0.17
CA GLY A 85 -5.28 -8.18 -1.63
C GLY A 85 -5.33 -6.74 -2.16
N GLY A 86 -4.74 -5.78 -1.44
CA GLY A 86 -4.74 -4.36 -1.82
C GLY A 86 -4.85 -3.44 -0.60
N THR A 87 -3.86 -2.55 -0.44
CA THR A 87 -3.78 -1.60 0.68
C THR A 87 -4.95 -0.61 0.65
N LEU A 88 -5.53 -0.34 1.81
CA LEU A 88 -6.32 0.86 2.09
C LEU A 88 -5.51 1.81 2.97
N ASP A 89 -5.62 3.09 2.68
CA ASP A 89 -5.05 4.16 3.48
C ASP A 89 -5.59 4.07 4.92
N PRO A 90 -4.82 4.49 5.95
CA PRO A 90 -5.27 4.37 7.34
C PRO A 90 -6.61 5.06 7.62
N THR A 91 -6.82 6.23 7.03
CA THR A 91 -8.06 7.03 7.13
C THR A 91 -9.23 6.44 6.37
N ALA A 92 -8.97 5.58 5.38
CA ALA A 92 -10.01 4.97 4.56
C ALA A 92 -10.66 3.78 5.26
N THR A 93 -11.94 3.56 5.03
CA THR A 93 -12.69 2.40 5.53
C THR A 93 -13.13 1.48 4.38
N GLY A 94 -13.78 0.36 4.73
CA GLY A 94 -14.43 -0.50 3.75
C GLY A 94 -13.67 -1.78 3.43
N VAL A 95 -14.04 -2.40 2.32
CA VAL A 95 -13.67 -3.78 1.96
C VAL A 95 -12.14 -3.95 1.92
N LEU A 96 -11.58 -4.81 2.76
CA LEU A 96 -10.19 -5.27 2.71
C LEU A 96 -10.17 -6.78 2.46
N ILE A 97 -9.65 -7.18 1.31
CA ILE A 97 -9.47 -8.61 0.99
C ILE A 97 -8.34 -9.19 1.84
N VAL A 98 -8.61 -10.30 2.52
CA VAL A 98 -7.65 -11.03 3.36
C VAL A 98 -7.50 -12.45 2.85
N GLY A 99 -6.26 -12.88 2.66
CA GLY A 99 -5.92 -14.26 2.34
C GLY A 99 -5.35 -14.99 3.53
N VAL A 100 -5.84 -16.21 3.76
CA VAL A 100 -5.41 -17.12 4.83
C VAL A 100 -4.67 -18.30 4.20
N GLY A 101 -3.45 -18.58 4.69
CA GLY A 101 -2.70 -19.77 4.29
C GLY A 101 -2.38 -19.81 2.80
N LYS A 102 -2.77 -20.89 2.10
CA LYS A 102 -2.69 -21.01 0.63
C LYS A 102 -3.48 -19.91 -0.09
N GLY A 103 -4.53 -19.37 0.52
CA GLY A 103 -5.31 -18.23 0.00
C GLY A 103 -4.47 -16.98 -0.27
N THR A 104 -3.34 -16.81 0.45
CA THR A 104 -2.39 -15.72 0.15
C THR A 104 -1.84 -15.74 -1.28
N LYS A 105 -1.81 -16.91 -1.94
CA LYS A 105 -1.37 -17.05 -3.34
C LYS A 105 -2.41 -16.50 -4.33
N CYS A 106 -3.67 -16.36 -3.92
CA CYS A 106 -4.75 -15.83 -4.74
C CYS A 106 -4.83 -14.30 -4.70
N LEU A 107 -4.07 -13.61 -3.82
CA LEU A 107 -4.20 -12.17 -3.58
C LEU A 107 -3.91 -11.32 -4.82
N GLN A 108 -3.08 -11.81 -5.75
CA GLN A 108 -2.72 -11.09 -6.97
C GLN A 108 -3.96 -10.75 -7.81
N ARG A 109 -4.93 -11.65 -7.95
CA ARG A 109 -6.15 -11.40 -8.73
C ARG A 109 -7.02 -10.28 -8.17
N PHE A 110 -6.93 -10.05 -6.86
CA PHE A 110 -7.67 -8.97 -6.20
C PHE A 110 -6.96 -7.61 -6.34
N LEU A 111 -5.65 -7.60 -6.57
CA LEU A 111 -4.95 -6.37 -6.91
C LEU A 111 -5.41 -5.85 -8.27
N GLU A 112 -5.64 -6.75 -9.23
CA GLU A 112 -6.00 -6.46 -10.62
C GLU A 112 -7.51 -6.22 -10.85
N CYS A 113 -8.38 -6.67 -9.95
CA CYS A 113 -9.82 -6.48 -10.08
C CYS A 113 -10.26 -5.00 -9.99
N THR A 114 -11.48 -4.71 -10.43
CA THR A 114 -12.10 -3.39 -10.26
C THR A 114 -12.47 -3.14 -8.81
N LYS A 115 -12.51 -1.86 -8.44
CA LYS A 115 -12.80 -1.39 -7.09
C LYS A 115 -13.80 -0.25 -7.19
N SER A 116 -14.71 -0.17 -6.22
CA SER A 116 -15.58 1.00 -6.09
C SER A 116 -15.35 1.72 -4.79
N TYR A 117 -15.44 3.04 -4.90
CA TYR A 117 -15.15 3.96 -3.82
C TYR A 117 -16.27 4.99 -3.72
N GLU A 118 -16.53 5.41 -2.50
CA GLU A 118 -17.19 6.68 -2.21
C GLU A 118 -16.19 7.56 -1.46
N CYS A 119 -15.98 8.78 -1.95
CA CYS A 119 -15.05 9.71 -1.33
C CYS A 119 -15.66 11.10 -1.21
N THR A 120 -15.25 11.83 -0.18
CA THR A 120 -15.59 13.25 -0.03
C THR A 120 -14.38 14.10 -0.36
N VAL A 121 -14.55 15.02 -1.31
CA VAL A 121 -13.57 16.02 -1.72
C VAL A 121 -13.90 17.33 -1.03
N LEU A 122 -12.94 17.96 -0.37
CA LEU A 122 -13.09 19.28 0.25
C LEU A 122 -12.23 20.29 -0.50
N PHE A 123 -12.86 21.40 -0.91
CA PHE A 123 -12.22 22.42 -1.75
C PHE A 123 -11.55 23.54 -0.92
N GLY A 124 -10.77 24.37 -1.59
CA GLY A 124 -10.13 25.58 -1.08
C GLY A 124 -8.78 25.38 -0.37
N ALA A 125 -8.30 24.15 -0.24
CA ALA A 125 -6.95 23.88 0.29
C ALA A 125 -6.32 22.64 -0.35
N ALA A 126 -4.99 22.60 -0.36
CA ALA A 126 -4.20 21.43 -0.69
C ALA A 126 -3.41 20.97 0.54
N THR A 127 -3.20 19.66 0.65
CA THR A 127 -2.37 19.05 1.68
C THR A 127 -1.23 18.28 1.05
N ASP A 128 -0.11 18.12 1.75
CA ASP A 128 1.04 17.35 1.28
C ASP A 128 0.67 15.90 0.93
N SER A 129 -0.14 15.25 1.76
CA SER A 129 -0.59 13.87 1.61
C SER A 129 -1.75 13.67 0.62
N TYR A 130 -2.37 14.76 0.15
CA TYR A 130 -3.65 14.81 -0.56
C TYR A 130 -4.85 14.25 0.22
N ASP A 131 -4.73 14.13 1.55
CA ASP A 131 -5.83 13.76 2.44
C ASP A 131 -5.90 14.66 3.69
N ALA A 132 -6.93 14.43 4.52
CA ALA A 132 -7.21 15.20 5.72
C ALA A 132 -6.19 15.03 6.87
N VAL A 133 -5.24 14.09 6.77
CA VAL A 133 -4.22 13.87 7.81
C VAL A 133 -2.91 14.57 7.47
N GLY A 134 -2.77 15.06 6.23
CA GLY A 134 -1.64 15.87 5.81
C GLY A 134 -1.64 17.27 6.40
N LYS A 135 -0.56 17.99 6.15
CA LYS A 135 -0.41 19.40 6.49
C LYS A 135 -0.85 20.27 5.32
N VAL A 136 -1.46 21.41 5.61
CA VAL A 136 -1.84 22.38 4.57
C VAL A 136 -0.58 22.96 3.94
N VAL A 137 -0.53 22.89 2.61
CA VAL A 137 0.58 23.37 1.77
C VAL A 137 0.16 24.49 0.81
N GLY A 138 -1.14 24.78 0.75
CA GLY A 138 -1.67 25.84 -0.10
C GLY A 138 -3.16 26.05 0.14
N ARG A 139 -3.61 27.28 -0.03
CA ARG A 139 -5.02 27.68 0.05
C ARG A 139 -5.42 28.41 -1.22
N ALA A 140 -6.67 28.26 -1.64
CA ALA A 140 -7.21 28.91 -2.83
C ALA A 140 -8.64 29.39 -2.60
N GLU A 141 -9.05 30.39 -3.37
CA GLU A 141 -10.46 30.81 -3.43
C GLU A 141 -11.33 29.64 -3.88
N TYR A 142 -12.52 29.52 -3.28
CA TYR A 142 -13.45 28.41 -3.53
C TYR A 142 -14.90 28.87 -3.71
N GLU A 143 -15.19 30.17 -3.61
CA GLU A 143 -16.56 30.70 -3.73
C GLU A 143 -17.17 30.48 -5.12
N HIS A 144 -16.32 30.40 -6.15
CA HIS A 144 -16.74 30.10 -7.53
C HIS A 144 -16.96 28.61 -7.78
N VAL A 145 -16.63 27.73 -6.82
CA VAL A 145 -16.75 26.28 -6.99
C VAL A 145 -18.19 25.87 -6.71
N THR A 146 -18.96 25.67 -7.78
CA THR A 146 -20.36 25.20 -7.70
C THR A 146 -20.50 23.73 -8.06
N ARG A 147 -21.65 23.14 -7.73
CA ARG A 147 -22.01 21.78 -8.12
C ARG A 147 -21.87 21.55 -9.62
N GLU A 148 -22.39 22.47 -10.43
CA GLU A 148 -22.40 22.36 -11.91
C GLU A 148 -20.99 22.42 -12.47
N LEU A 149 -20.12 23.27 -11.89
CA LEU A 149 -18.71 23.33 -12.26
C LEU A 149 -18.04 21.98 -11.99
N VAL A 150 -18.22 21.42 -10.80
CA VAL A 150 -17.64 20.14 -10.42
C VAL A 150 -18.16 19.02 -11.34
N GLU A 151 -19.47 18.91 -11.53
CA GLU A 151 -20.07 17.91 -12.43
C GLU A 151 -19.53 18.02 -13.86
N GLY A 152 -19.36 19.24 -14.38
CA GLY A 152 -18.77 19.50 -15.69
C GLY A 152 -17.31 19.06 -15.78
N LYS A 153 -16.52 19.29 -14.73
CA LYS A 153 -15.10 18.90 -14.68
C LYS A 153 -14.90 17.41 -14.49
N LEU A 154 -15.82 16.70 -13.83
CA LEU A 154 -15.72 15.23 -13.65
C LEU A 154 -15.63 14.47 -14.98
N ALA A 155 -16.18 15.01 -16.07
CA ALA A 155 -16.14 14.37 -17.39
C ALA A 155 -14.72 14.05 -17.88
N GLN A 156 -13.73 14.87 -17.55
CA GLN A 156 -12.34 14.67 -17.99
C GLN A 156 -11.60 13.54 -17.24
N PHE A 157 -12.16 13.10 -16.10
CA PHE A 157 -11.59 12.05 -15.25
C PHE A 157 -12.23 10.67 -15.53
N ARG A 158 -13.14 10.58 -16.50
CA ARG A 158 -13.78 9.32 -16.91
C ARG A 158 -12.99 8.62 -18.03
N GLY A 159 -13.08 7.30 -18.09
CA GLY A 159 -12.41 6.48 -19.09
C GLY A 159 -10.92 6.29 -18.82
N LYS A 160 -10.14 6.09 -19.89
CA LYS A 160 -8.70 5.81 -19.82
C LYS A 160 -7.90 7.10 -19.67
N ILE A 161 -7.30 7.30 -18.50
CA ILE A 161 -6.54 8.51 -18.16
C ILE A 161 -5.11 8.17 -17.72
N MET A 162 -4.26 9.20 -17.64
CA MET A 162 -2.95 9.10 -16.98
C MET A 162 -3.10 9.73 -15.61
N GLN A 163 -2.61 9.06 -14.58
CA GLN A 163 -2.59 9.62 -13.24
C GLN A 163 -1.18 9.60 -12.66
N LYS A 164 -0.77 10.70 -12.06
CA LYS A 164 0.46 10.77 -11.27
C LYS A 164 0.12 10.31 -9.84
N PRO A 165 0.74 9.22 -9.34
CA PRO A 165 0.56 8.81 -7.96
C PRO A 165 0.98 9.91 -6.99
N SER A 166 0.29 10.02 -5.85
CA SER A 166 0.75 10.88 -4.75
C SER A 166 2.15 10.45 -4.27
N ILE A 167 2.93 11.43 -3.83
CA ILE A 167 4.22 11.24 -3.18
C ILE A 167 4.06 10.39 -1.91
N PHE A 168 2.91 10.45 -1.24
CA PHE A 168 2.59 9.65 -0.06
C PHE A 168 1.93 8.31 -0.42
N SER A 169 2.48 7.60 -1.40
CA SER A 169 2.01 6.28 -1.82
C SER A 169 2.91 5.14 -1.31
N ALA A 170 2.38 3.91 -1.30
CA ALA A 170 3.15 2.71 -1.01
C ALA A 170 3.99 2.22 -2.20
N LEU A 171 4.02 2.99 -3.30
CA LEU A 171 4.80 2.66 -4.48
C LEU A 171 6.28 2.57 -4.11
N LYS A 172 7.01 1.61 -4.69
CA LYS A 172 8.45 1.52 -4.53
C LYS A 172 9.17 2.19 -5.69
N VAL A 173 10.13 3.06 -5.37
CA VAL A 173 11.11 3.61 -6.30
C VAL A 173 12.49 3.28 -5.73
N ASP A 174 13.36 2.69 -6.54
CA ASP A 174 14.70 2.20 -6.13
C ASP A 174 14.70 1.29 -4.89
N GLY A 175 13.63 0.51 -4.71
CA GLY A 175 13.51 -0.48 -3.62
C GLY A 175 12.96 0.06 -2.29
N LYS A 176 12.90 1.38 -2.10
CA LYS A 176 12.26 2.06 -0.95
C LYS A 176 10.84 2.49 -1.29
N LYS A 177 9.95 2.64 -0.30
CA LYS A 177 8.57 3.13 -0.55
C LYS A 177 8.52 4.65 -0.63
N MET A 178 7.63 5.22 -1.44
CA MET A 178 7.55 6.67 -1.69
C MET A 178 7.29 7.49 -0.43
N TYR A 179 6.41 7.04 0.47
CA TYR A 179 6.19 7.74 1.73
C TYR A 179 7.44 7.80 2.64
N GLU A 180 8.41 6.91 2.45
CA GLU A 180 9.66 6.91 3.23
C GLU A 180 10.55 8.08 2.79
N TYR A 181 10.62 8.36 1.48
CA TYR A 181 11.32 9.53 0.94
C TYR A 181 10.72 10.85 1.42
N ALA A 182 9.38 10.95 1.43
CA ALA A 182 8.67 12.15 1.88
C ALA A 182 8.97 12.49 3.35
N ARG A 183 9.15 11.47 4.21
CA ARG A 183 9.49 11.66 5.63
C ARG A 183 10.96 11.94 5.88
N GLU A 184 11.85 11.41 5.04
CA GLU A 184 13.30 11.62 5.14
C GLU A 184 13.71 13.04 4.70
N GLY A 185 12.82 13.81 4.05
CA GLY A 185 13.04 15.22 3.70
C GLY A 185 14.08 15.45 2.59
N GLY A 186 14.38 14.43 1.78
CA GLY A 186 15.35 14.49 0.68
C GLY A 186 14.71 14.73 -0.70
N GLU A 187 15.54 14.71 -1.76
CA GLU A 187 15.06 14.75 -3.15
C GLU A 187 14.07 13.61 -3.41
N ILE A 188 12.82 13.97 -3.70
CA ILE A 188 11.76 13.02 -4.02
C ILE A 188 11.91 12.63 -5.50
N PRO A 189 12.06 11.34 -5.82
CA PRO A 189 12.15 10.88 -7.21
C PRO A 189 10.91 11.29 -8.01
N GLU A 190 11.10 11.73 -9.25
CA GLU A 190 10.00 12.05 -10.14
C GLU A 190 9.19 10.79 -10.46
N VAL A 191 7.90 10.80 -10.10
CA VAL A 191 7.01 9.67 -10.36
C VAL A 191 6.35 9.84 -11.74
N ALA A 192 6.65 8.91 -12.66
CA ALA A 192 5.99 8.85 -13.95
C ALA A 192 4.48 8.56 -13.80
N ALA A 193 3.67 9.26 -14.60
CA ALA A 193 2.23 9.01 -14.66
C ALA A 193 1.93 7.59 -15.18
N ARG A 194 0.83 7.00 -14.70
CA ARG A 194 0.43 5.62 -15.00
C ARG A 194 -0.94 5.58 -15.66
N PRO A 195 -1.16 4.64 -16.60
CA PRO A 195 -2.47 4.45 -17.19
C PRO A 195 -3.41 3.84 -16.15
N VAL A 196 -4.57 4.47 -15.99
CA VAL A 196 -5.67 3.98 -15.15
C VAL A 196 -6.98 4.17 -15.90
N GLU A 197 -8.01 3.44 -15.50
CA GLU A 197 -9.31 3.51 -16.15
C GLU A 197 -10.42 3.70 -15.10
N VAL A 198 -11.24 4.71 -15.34
CA VAL A 198 -12.44 5.01 -14.57
C VAL A 198 -13.63 4.55 -15.39
N LEU A 199 -14.28 3.50 -14.94
CA LEU A 199 -15.44 2.92 -15.63
C LEU A 199 -16.68 3.78 -15.40
N GLU A 200 -16.88 4.20 -14.15
CA GLU A 200 -18.02 5.02 -13.74
C GLU A 200 -17.53 6.05 -12.72
N MET A 201 -18.08 7.25 -12.79
CA MET A 201 -17.84 8.30 -11.80
C MET A 201 -19.01 9.27 -11.81
N GLU A 202 -19.57 9.54 -10.63
CA GLU A 202 -20.73 10.39 -10.44
C GLU A 202 -20.56 11.24 -9.17
N LEU A 203 -21.13 12.45 -9.19
CA LEU A 203 -21.35 13.26 -8.00
C LEU A 203 -22.65 12.78 -7.37
N ILE A 204 -22.58 12.25 -6.16
CA ILE A 204 -23.75 11.70 -5.45
C ILE A 204 -24.33 12.68 -4.43
N GLU A 205 -23.51 13.62 -3.94
CA GLU A 205 -23.92 14.61 -2.97
C GLU A 205 -23.09 15.89 -3.12
N TRP A 206 -23.77 17.04 -3.11
CA TRP A 206 -23.14 18.35 -3.00
C TRP A 206 -23.39 18.88 -1.60
N LEU A 207 -22.34 19.31 -0.92
CA LEU A 207 -22.38 19.85 0.43
C LEU A 207 -22.03 21.34 0.35
N GLU A 208 -23.03 22.17 0.60
CA GLU A 208 -22.88 23.62 0.54
C GLU A 208 -21.91 24.14 1.62
N PRO A 209 -21.29 25.30 1.38
CA PRO A 209 -20.45 25.94 2.38
C PRO A 209 -21.15 26.05 3.74
N GLY A 210 -20.54 25.46 4.78
CA GLY A 210 -21.09 25.46 6.14
C GLY A 210 -22.13 24.38 6.45
N SER A 211 -22.59 23.58 5.49
CA SER A 211 -23.63 22.55 5.72
C SER A 211 -23.09 21.21 6.25
N HIS A 212 -21.77 21.07 6.39
CA HIS A 212 -21.10 19.81 6.75
C HIS A 212 -20.01 19.99 7.81
N GLU A 213 -19.50 18.87 8.34
CA GLU A 213 -18.50 18.86 9.43
C GLU A 213 -17.05 18.81 8.99
N TYR A 214 -16.77 18.51 7.72
CA TYR A 214 -15.41 18.47 7.19
C TYR A 214 -14.70 19.83 7.34
N LYS A 215 -13.41 19.77 7.72
CA LYS A 215 -12.54 20.93 7.95
C LYS A 215 -11.20 20.72 7.26
N TRP A 216 -10.52 21.83 6.99
CA TRP A 216 -9.10 21.80 6.67
C TRP A 216 -8.28 21.32 7.88
N PRO A 217 -7.13 20.64 7.66
CA PRO A 217 -6.20 20.33 8.73
C PRO A 217 -5.72 21.61 9.43
N GLU A 218 -5.45 21.51 10.74
CA GLU A 218 -4.98 22.64 11.55
C GLU A 218 -3.47 22.88 11.39
N GLU A 219 -2.71 21.83 11.07
CA GLU A 219 -1.27 21.94 10.87
C GLU A 219 -0.96 22.47 9.45
N GLU A 220 -0.18 23.55 9.40
CA GLU A 220 0.37 24.10 8.17
C GLU A 220 1.86 23.79 8.07
N VAL A 221 2.37 23.70 6.85
CA VAL A 221 3.81 23.54 6.60
C VAL A 221 4.52 24.89 6.79
N ASP A 222 5.75 24.89 7.33
CA ASP A 222 6.53 26.13 7.51
C ASP A 222 6.82 26.82 6.16
N GLY A 223 6.93 28.15 6.15
CA GLY A 223 6.92 28.98 4.93
C GLY A 223 7.97 28.62 3.85
N GLU A 224 9.18 28.18 4.22
CA GLU A 224 10.19 27.73 3.25
C GLU A 224 9.83 26.37 2.63
N GLN A 225 9.24 25.48 3.43
CA GLN A 225 8.79 24.16 2.99
C GLN A 225 7.49 24.26 2.18
N MET A 226 6.64 25.26 2.43
CA MET A 226 5.45 25.58 1.61
C MET A 226 5.83 25.85 0.16
N VAL A 227 6.80 26.74 -0.10
CA VAL A 227 7.18 27.12 -1.48
C VAL A 227 7.72 25.94 -2.27
N GLY A 228 8.47 25.05 -1.62
CA GLY A 228 8.96 23.80 -2.21
C GLY A 228 7.85 22.76 -2.44
N ALA A 229 6.91 22.65 -1.49
CA ALA A 229 5.74 21.78 -1.64
C ALA A 229 4.81 22.26 -2.77
N GLU A 230 4.54 23.56 -2.88
CA GLU A 230 3.74 24.14 -3.95
C GLU A 230 4.33 23.86 -5.35
N GLU A 231 5.66 23.91 -5.47
CA GLU A 231 6.36 23.58 -6.71
C GLU A 231 6.25 22.09 -7.05
N LEU A 232 6.45 21.21 -6.06
CA LEU A 232 6.37 19.75 -6.24
C LEU A 232 4.95 19.26 -6.57
N LEU A 233 3.93 19.93 -6.03
CA LEU A 233 2.52 19.57 -6.19
C LEU A 233 1.88 20.27 -7.41
N GLY A 234 2.64 21.08 -8.16
CA GLY A 234 2.17 21.75 -9.37
C GLY A 234 1.12 22.83 -9.10
N ILE A 235 1.18 23.45 -7.92
CA ILE A 235 0.22 24.45 -7.44
C ILE A 235 0.46 25.83 -8.10
N ARG A 236 1.63 26.07 -8.72
CA ARG A 236 1.94 27.33 -9.43
C ARG A 236 1.14 27.47 -10.73
N ARG A 237 0.65 28.69 -11.01
CA ARG A 237 -0.10 29.06 -12.25
C ARG A 237 0.65 28.70 -13.54
N GLU A 238 1.96 28.62 -13.51
CA GLU A 238 2.84 28.32 -14.66
C GLU A 238 2.81 26.82 -15.05
N ASP A 239 2.57 25.92 -14.09
CA ASP A 239 2.46 24.48 -14.34
C ASP A 239 1.06 24.04 -14.80
N LYS A 240 0.08 24.94 -14.65
CA LYS A 240 -1.28 24.81 -15.21
C LYS A 240 -1.26 24.57 -16.73
N ALA A 241 -0.32 25.20 -17.44
CA ALA A 241 -0.12 25.00 -18.88
C ALA A 241 0.46 23.62 -19.21
N LYS A 242 1.32 23.05 -18.36
CA LYS A 242 1.92 21.72 -18.58
C LYS A 242 0.91 20.59 -18.33
N HIS A 243 0.03 20.74 -17.33
CA HIS A 243 -1.07 19.80 -17.06
C HIS A 243 -2.18 19.86 -18.13
N ALA A 244 -2.50 21.05 -18.63
CA ALA A 244 -3.44 21.22 -19.73
C ALA A 244 -2.87 20.71 -21.08
N ASP A 245 -1.59 20.94 -21.38
CA ASP A 245 -0.98 20.58 -22.66
C ASP A 245 -0.66 19.07 -22.79
N THR A 246 -0.32 18.40 -21.69
CA THR A 246 -0.26 16.91 -21.66
C THR A 246 -1.62 16.26 -21.91
N THR A 247 -2.70 16.96 -21.59
CA THR A 247 -4.09 16.49 -21.80
C THR A 247 -4.57 16.80 -23.22
N ALA A 248 -4.28 17.99 -23.76
CA ALA A 248 -4.66 18.41 -25.11
C ALA A 248 -3.95 17.60 -26.22
N ARG A 249 -2.69 17.18 -26.01
CA ARG A 249 -1.98 16.30 -26.96
C ARG A 249 -2.59 14.90 -27.10
N ARG A 250 -3.42 14.46 -26.14
CA ARG A 250 -4.05 13.12 -26.17
C ARG A 250 -5.37 13.08 -26.96
N SER A 251 -5.98 14.24 -27.20
CA SER A 251 -7.26 14.37 -27.92
C SER A 251 -7.13 14.37 -29.44
N ARG A 252 -5.92 14.49 -30.00
CA ARG A 252 -5.66 14.38 -31.45
C ARG A 252 -5.22 12.97 -31.82
N LYS A 253 -6.15 12.01 -31.74
CA LYS A 253 -5.94 10.68 -32.31
C LYS A 253 -6.17 10.74 -33.82
N ARG A 254 -5.10 10.59 -34.61
CA ARG A 254 -5.20 10.35 -36.06
C ARG A 254 -5.98 9.07 -36.33
N SER A 255 -6.80 9.11 -37.38
CA SER A 255 -7.61 8.01 -37.90
C SER A 255 -6.78 6.77 -38.22
N ARG A 256 -7.38 5.61 -37.94
CA ARG A 256 -6.81 4.26 -38.03
C ARG A 256 -6.99 3.70 -39.44
N SER A 257 -5.98 3.02 -39.97
CA SER A 257 -6.06 2.10 -41.12
C SER A 257 -5.24 0.82 -40.80
N PRO A 258 -5.52 -0.33 -41.46
CA PRO A 258 -5.49 -1.65 -40.84
C PRO A 258 -4.14 -2.38 -40.88
N GLU A 259 -4.14 -3.48 -40.12
CA GLU A 259 -3.10 -4.46 -39.75
C GLU A 259 -2.02 -4.81 -40.78
N THR A 260 -0.78 -4.98 -40.29
CA THR A 260 0.15 -6.04 -40.72
C THR A 260 1.12 -6.39 -39.59
N GLU A 261 1.48 -7.68 -39.56
CA GLU A 261 2.34 -8.41 -38.63
C GLU A 261 3.81 -7.93 -38.61
N ASN A 262 4.49 -8.29 -37.51
CA ASN A 262 5.93 -8.35 -37.27
C ASN A 262 6.73 -7.04 -37.36
N ASP A 263 7.36 -6.65 -36.23
CA ASP A 263 8.77 -6.25 -36.29
C ASP A 263 9.43 -6.29 -34.91
N GLN A 264 10.54 -7.02 -34.86
CA GLN A 264 11.55 -6.98 -33.81
C GLN A 264 12.28 -5.64 -33.87
N VAL A 265 12.68 -5.09 -32.72
CA VAL A 265 13.57 -3.92 -32.68
C VAL A 265 14.79 -4.26 -31.81
N GLU A 266 15.90 -4.57 -32.47
CA GLU A 266 17.25 -4.43 -31.94
C GLU A 266 17.71 -2.97 -32.07
N GLY A 267 18.54 -2.51 -31.13
CA GLY A 267 19.30 -1.25 -31.27
C GLY A 267 19.16 -0.26 -30.12
N ALA A 268 19.69 -0.58 -28.94
CA ALA A 268 19.93 0.41 -27.89
C ALA A 268 21.33 1.03 -28.08
N GLY A 269 21.40 2.24 -28.64
CA GLY A 269 22.61 3.04 -28.71
C GLY A 269 23.02 3.59 -27.34
N GLU A 270 24.33 3.61 -27.08
CA GLU A 270 24.96 4.09 -25.85
C GLU A 270 24.69 5.58 -25.58
N GLN A 271 24.42 5.92 -24.31
CA GLN A 271 24.41 7.30 -23.82
C GLN A 271 25.62 7.58 -22.89
N PRO A 272 26.24 8.77 -22.97
CA PRO A 272 27.51 9.06 -22.31
C PRO A 272 27.36 9.35 -20.80
N LYS A 273 28.28 8.80 -20.00
CA LYS A 273 28.41 9.03 -18.55
C LYS A 273 29.05 10.40 -18.28
N ARG A 274 28.43 11.23 -17.42
CA ARG A 274 29.06 12.44 -16.85
C ARG A 274 29.94 12.09 -15.62
N PRO A 275 31.07 12.78 -15.41
CA PRO A 275 32.06 12.44 -14.38
C PRO A 275 31.68 12.89 -12.96
N ARG A 276 32.13 12.10 -11.98
CA ARG A 276 32.09 12.38 -10.53
C ARG A 276 33.21 13.35 -10.15
N THR A 277 32.90 14.36 -9.35
CA THR A 277 33.89 15.13 -8.57
C THR A 277 33.81 14.76 -7.10
N GLU A 278 34.98 14.52 -6.52
CA GLU A 278 35.20 14.25 -5.10
C GLU A 278 35.52 15.54 -4.35
N SER A 279 34.98 15.70 -3.15
CA SER A 279 35.71 16.29 -2.02
C SER A 279 34.99 15.96 -0.70
N LYS A 280 35.78 15.58 0.31
CA LYS A 280 35.40 15.34 1.72
C LYS A 280 36.11 16.39 2.64
N PRO A 281 36.13 16.29 3.98
CA PRO A 281 35.13 16.84 4.90
C PRO A 281 35.76 17.69 6.06
N ALA A 282 34.98 18.49 6.79
CA ALA A 282 35.30 18.98 8.14
C ALA A 282 33.99 19.42 8.83
N LEU A 283 33.50 18.80 9.92
CA LEU A 283 33.86 18.93 11.35
C LEU A 283 33.70 20.34 11.96
N SER A 284 32.64 20.44 12.80
CA SER A 284 32.59 21.08 14.12
C SER A 284 32.65 22.61 14.27
N GLY A 285 31.56 23.17 14.81
CA GLY A 285 31.60 24.00 16.03
C GLY A 285 31.43 25.52 15.91
N ALA A 286 30.52 26.02 16.76
CA ALA A 286 30.41 27.37 17.32
C ALA A 286 29.61 28.46 16.57
N LEU A 287 28.69 29.07 17.33
CA LEU A 287 28.06 30.38 17.12
C LEU A 287 29.12 31.49 17.04
N PRO A 288 28.78 32.63 16.41
CA PRO A 288 28.76 33.86 17.19
C PRO A 288 27.54 34.75 16.95
N GLU A 289 27.46 35.71 17.86
CA GLU A 289 26.43 36.70 18.15
C GLU A 289 26.32 37.83 17.13
N ALA A 290 25.26 38.61 17.32
CA ALA A 290 24.81 39.77 16.58
C ALA A 290 25.85 40.89 16.43
N GLU A 291 25.77 41.64 15.32
CA GLU A 291 25.95 43.10 15.33
C GLU A 291 24.94 43.77 14.39
N ASP A 292 24.26 44.77 14.96
CA ASP A 292 23.46 45.78 14.29
C ASP A 292 24.31 46.62 13.33
N THR A 293 23.77 46.95 12.15
CA THR A 293 24.04 48.24 11.52
C THR A 293 22.84 48.68 10.68
N THR A 294 22.13 49.67 11.20
CA THR A 294 21.19 50.53 10.49
C THR A 294 21.91 51.32 9.39
N THR A 295 21.40 51.33 8.16
CA THR A 295 21.45 52.54 7.31
C THR A 295 20.27 52.56 6.33
N THR A 296 19.78 53.78 6.13
CA THR A 296 18.54 54.24 5.53
C THR A 296 18.45 54.13 4.00
N SER A 297 17.19 53.98 3.56
CA SER A 297 16.55 54.54 2.35
C SER A 297 17.20 54.37 0.99
N ASP A 298 16.54 53.60 0.11
CA ASP A 298 16.02 54.15 -1.14
C ASP A 298 14.94 53.23 -1.73
N THR A 299 13.83 53.85 -2.14
CA THR A 299 12.78 53.20 -2.94
C THR A 299 13.11 53.44 -4.42
N PRO A 300 12.86 52.46 -5.29
CA PRO A 300 11.99 52.80 -6.41
C PRO A 300 10.88 51.77 -6.61
N ALA A 301 9.73 52.32 -6.97
CA ALA A 301 8.50 51.63 -7.27
C ALA A 301 8.71 50.56 -8.35
N THR A 302 8.35 49.31 -8.02
CA THR A 302 8.11 48.27 -9.03
C THR A 302 6.96 47.38 -8.56
N ALA A 303 5.93 47.33 -9.40
CA ALA A 303 4.92 46.28 -9.50
C ALA A 303 4.27 45.84 -8.17
N GLU A 304 3.18 46.55 -7.86
CA GLU A 304 2.09 46.13 -6.99
C GLU A 304 1.64 44.71 -7.34
N LEU A 305 2.27 43.73 -6.69
CA LEU A 305 1.86 42.34 -6.64
C LEU A 305 0.46 42.34 -6.02
N LEU A 306 -0.55 42.00 -6.83
CA LEU A 306 -1.95 41.87 -6.42
C LEU A 306 -2.10 40.78 -5.34
N LEU A 307 -1.75 41.12 -4.11
CA LEU A 307 -2.33 40.55 -2.89
C LEU A 307 -3.76 41.11 -2.79
N ARG A 308 -4.64 40.62 -3.66
CA ARG A 308 -6.07 40.63 -3.37
C ARG A 308 -6.30 39.52 -2.35
N THR A 309 -6.02 39.80 -1.10
CA THR A 309 -6.60 39.06 0.01
C THR A 309 -8.06 39.48 0.11
N SER A 310 -8.90 38.92 -0.77
CA SER A 310 -10.33 38.86 -0.50
C SER A 310 -10.50 38.15 0.86
N PRO A 311 -11.32 38.65 1.80
CA PRO A 311 -11.49 37.99 3.08
C PRO A 311 -12.02 36.57 2.80
N LEU A 312 -11.23 35.55 3.13
CA LEU A 312 -11.67 34.16 3.05
C LEU A 312 -12.98 34.06 3.86
N SER A 313 -14.06 33.65 3.19
CA SER A 313 -15.36 33.43 3.81
C SER A 313 -15.22 32.64 5.11
N THR A 314 -15.92 33.08 6.15
CA THR A 314 -15.95 32.43 7.48
C THR A 314 -16.73 31.12 7.48
N ALA A 315 -17.43 30.82 6.38
CA ALA A 315 -18.10 29.55 6.18
C ALA A 315 -17.10 28.44 5.88
N ARG A 316 -17.43 27.20 6.27
CA ARG A 316 -16.65 26.03 5.83
C ARG A 316 -16.71 25.96 4.29
N PRO A 317 -15.63 25.54 3.62
CA PRO A 317 -15.60 25.47 2.15
C PRO A 317 -16.55 24.39 1.64
N PRO A 318 -16.98 24.42 0.37
CA PRO A 318 -17.86 23.40 -0.19
C PRO A 318 -17.18 22.03 -0.24
N ALA A 319 -17.98 20.97 -0.25
CA ALA A 319 -17.52 19.61 -0.43
C ALA A 319 -18.39 18.84 -1.43
N ALA A 320 -17.79 17.86 -2.10
CA ALA A 320 -18.48 16.98 -3.04
C ALA A 320 -18.24 15.52 -2.66
N ARG A 321 -19.32 14.74 -2.55
CA ARG A 321 -19.24 13.30 -2.41
C ARG A 321 -19.33 12.66 -3.78
N LEU A 322 -18.32 11.87 -4.12
CA LEU A 322 -18.20 11.19 -5.40
C LEU A 322 -18.31 9.69 -5.19
N ARG A 323 -19.00 9.00 -6.11
CA ARG A 323 -18.94 7.55 -6.26
C ARG A 323 -18.20 7.23 -7.55
N MET A 324 -17.36 6.21 -7.51
CA MET A 324 -16.60 5.80 -8.70
C MET A 324 -16.31 4.30 -8.71
N THR A 325 -16.20 3.76 -9.91
CA THR A 325 -15.71 2.42 -10.20
C THR A 325 -14.44 2.52 -11.05
N VAL A 326 -13.33 1.98 -10.56
CA VAL A 326 -12.00 2.16 -11.14
C VAL A 326 -11.23 0.84 -11.25
N THR A 327 -10.27 0.79 -12.16
CA THR A 327 -9.33 -0.32 -12.30
C THR A 327 -8.18 -0.24 -11.29
N SER A 328 -7.33 -1.26 -11.26
CA SER A 328 -6.17 -1.32 -10.37
C SER A 328 -5.20 -0.15 -10.59
N GLY A 329 -4.63 0.36 -9.49
CA GLY A 329 -3.60 1.40 -9.54
C GLY A 329 -4.14 2.83 -9.55
N PHE A 330 -5.46 3.02 -9.52
CA PHE A 330 -6.09 4.33 -9.34
C PHE A 330 -5.94 4.85 -7.91
N TYR A 331 -5.51 6.11 -7.78
CA TYR A 331 -5.34 6.84 -6.53
C TYR A 331 -6.46 7.89 -6.38
N VAL A 332 -7.39 7.64 -5.46
CA VAL A 332 -8.50 8.58 -5.19
C VAL A 332 -8.00 9.91 -4.63
N ARG A 333 -6.92 9.87 -3.82
CA ARG A 333 -6.25 11.08 -3.33
C ARG A 333 -5.75 11.99 -4.46
N SER A 334 -5.08 11.43 -5.47
CA SER A 334 -4.66 12.18 -6.66
C SER A 334 -5.84 12.76 -7.43
N LEU A 335 -6.93 12.00 -7.59
CA LEU A 335 -8.16 12.52 -8.21
C LEU A 335 -8.69 13.76 -7.48
N CYS A 336 -8.74 13.73 -6.14
CA CYS A 336 -9.26 14.86 -5.36
C CYS A 336 -8.43 16.12 -5.59
N HIS A 337 -7.10 15.99 -5.55
CA HIS A 337 -6.17 17.08 -5.84
C HIS A 337 -6.36 17.63 -7.27
N ASP A 338 -6.34 16.74 -8.27
CA ASP A 338 -6.45 17.12 -9.68
C ASP A 338 -7.81 17.75 -10.00
N LEU A 339 -8.88 17.31 -9.33
CA LEU A 339 -10.21 17.91 -9.43
C LEU A 339 -10.25 19.33 -8.88
N GLY A 340 -9.56 19.59 -7.76
CA GLY A 340 -9.37 20.94 -7.23
C GLY A 340 -8.73 21.88 -8.26
N LEU A 341 -7.61 21.45 -8.83
CA LEU A 341 -6.91 22.20 -9.88
C LEU A 341 -7.79 22.44 -11.11
N ALA A 342 -8.57 21.43 -11.52
CA ALA A 342 -9.49 21.53 -12.66
C ALA A 342 -10.62 22.56 -12.44
N CYS A 343 -11.00 22.77 -11.19
CA CYS A 343 -12.00 23.76 -10.76
C CYS A 343 -11.38 25.14 -10.48
N ASP A 344 -10.13 25.38 -10.86
CA ASP A 344 -9.39 26.61 -10.59
C ASP A 344 -9.33 26.94 -9.08
N SER A 345 -9.24 25.91 -8.25
CA SER A 345 -9.07 25.98 -6.80
C SER A 345 -8.05 24.92 -6.36
N LEU A 346 -8.07 24.55 -5.08
CA LEU A 346 -7.34 23.43 -4.52
C LEU A 346 -8.32 22.49 -3.83
N ALA A 347 -7.95 21.22 -3.69
CA ALA A 347 -8.76 20.27 -2.93
C ALA A 347 -7.93 19.11 -2.39
N PHE A 348 -8.47 18.43 -1.39
CA PHE A 348 -7.94 17.18 -0.86
C PHE A 348 -9.08 16.21 -0.49
N MET A 349 -8.71 14.96 -0.23
CA MET A 349 -9.64 13.91 0.16
C MET A 349 -9.96 13.97 1.66
N SER A 350 -11.20 14.27 2.04
CA SER A 350 -11.61 14.31 3.44
C SER A 350 -12.02 12.95 4.01
N SER A 351 -12.67 12.11 3.21
CA SER A 351 -13.03 10.75 3.61
C SER A 351 -13.03 9.80 2.42
N LEU A 352 -12.80 8.52 2.69
CA LEU A 352 -12.77 7.48 1.68
C LEU A 352 -13.34 6.16 2.22
N VAL A 353 -14.28 5.59 1.49
CA VAL A 353 -14.84 4.26 1.75
C VAL A 353 -14.65 3.42 0.49
N ARG A 354 -13.95 2.29 0.59
CA ARG A 354 -13.96 1.28 -0.48
C ARG A 354 -15.19 0.40 -0.31
N THR A 355 -16.24 0.72 -1.05
CA THR A 355 -17.53 0.02 -0.97
C THR A 355 -17.48 -1.36 -1.63
N ARG A 356 -16.57 -1.57 -2.59
CA ARG A 356 -16.39 -2.85 -3.28
C ARG A 356 -14.95 -3.14 -3.67
N GLN A 357 -14.56 -4.41 -3.63
CA GLN A 357 -13.39 -4.94 -4.33
C GLN A 357 -13.69 -6.31 -4.95
N GLY A 358 -13.66 -6.40 -6.27
CA GLY A 358 -14.11 -7.61 -6.98
C GLY A 358 -15.56 -7.92 -6.63
N ASP A 359 -15.83 -9.16 -6.22
CA ASP A 359 -17.16 -9.63 -5.80
C ASP A 359 -17.50 -9.30 -4.33
N TYR A 360 -16.60 -8.67 -3.56
CA TYR A 360 -16.87 -8.37 -2.14
C TYR A 360 -17.40 -6.95 -1.99
N CYS A 361 -18.60 -6.80 -1.43
CA CYS A 361 -19.32 -5.53 -1.33
C CYS A 361 -19.74 -5.25 0.12
N LEU A 362 -19.69 -3.99 0.55
CA LEU A 362 -20.34 -3.56 1.78
C LEU A 362 -21.87 -3.62 1.63
N PRO A 363 -22.62 -3.89 2.71
CA PRO A 363 -24.08 -3.85 2.69
C PRO A 363 -24.58 -2.45 2.31
N ASP A 364 -25.77 -2.37 1.72
CA ASP A 364 -26.51 -1.13 1.40
C ASP A 364 -25.77 -0.12 0.52
N THR A 365 -24.79 -0.58 -0.26
CA THR A 365 -24.08 0.26 -1.24
C THR A 365 -24.60 0.00 -2.64
N ALA A 366 -24.74 1.05 -3.44
CA ALA A 366 -25.11 0.91 -4.84
C ALA A 366 -23.97 0.21 -5.59
N GLN A 367 -24.28 -0.92 -6.26
CA GLN A 367 -23.31 -1.73 -7.00
C GLN A 367 -23.84 -2.04 -8.41
N PRO A 368 -22.96 -2.28 -9.40
CA PRO A 368 -23.37 -2.78 -10.70
C PRO A 368 -24.18 -4.08 -10.59
N ALA A 369 -25.24 -4.21 -11.39
CA ALA A 369 -26.24 -5.27 -11.28
C ALA A 369 -25.67 -6.70 -11.42
N ASP A 370 -24.54 -6.86 -12.12
CA ASP A 370 -23.97 -8.16 -12.47
C ASP A 370 -22.99 -8.72 -11.41
N ILE A 371 -22.79 -8.03 -10.28
CA ILE A 371 -21.81 -8.43 -9.27
C ILE A 371 -22.44 -9.36 -8.23
N LYS A 372 -21.79 -10.51 -8.01
CA LYS A 372 -22.09 -11.40 -6.90
C LYS A 372 -21.75 -10.68 -5.60
N GLN A 373 -22.71 -10.38 -4.74
CA GLN A 373 -22.46 -9.69 -3.47
C GLN A 373 -21.96 -10.70 -2.41
N LEU A 374 -20.65 -10.97 -2.42
CA LEU A 374 -20.03 -11.81 -1.40
C LEU A 374 -19.95 -11.05 -0.07
N PRO A 375 -20.12 -11.76 1.06
CA PRO A 375 -20.21 -11.13 2.37
C PRO A 375 -18.85 -10.58 2.82
N VAL A 376 -18.92 -9.54 3.63
CA VAL A 376 -17.78 -8.86 4.25
C VAL A 376 -17.97 -8.96 5.76
N LEU A 377 -16.93 -9.39 6.47
CA LEU A 377 -16.94 -9.45 7.94
C LEU A 377 -16.91 -8.02 8.49
N GLU A 378 -17.76 -7.69 9.46
CA GLU A 378 -17.67 -6.39 10.14
C GLU A 378 -16.55 -6.42 11.16
N TYR A 379 -15.78 -5.33 11.28
CA TYR A 379 -14.67 -5.30 12.24
C TYR A 379 -15.16 -5.47 13.69
N SER A 380 -16.33 -4.92 14.00
CA SER A 380 -16.97 -5.06 15.31
C SER A 380 -17.35 -6.49 15.66
N ASP A 381 -17.43 -7.41 14.69
CA ASP A 381 -17.62 -8.84 14.97
C ASP A 381 -16.42 -9.43 15.72
N LEU A 382 -15.21 -8.88 15.53
CA LEU A 382 -14.01 -9.30 16.27
C LEU A 382 -14.10 -8.90 17.75
N ASP A 383 -14.64 -7.70 18.02
CA ASP A 383 -14.86 -7.19 19.37
C ASP A 383 -16.02 -7.90 20.08
N ALA A 384 -17.00 -8.40 19.32
CA ALA A 384 -18.17 -9.11 19.83
C ALA A 384 -17.88 -10.51 20.38
N GLY A 385 -16.68 -11.05 20.16
CA GLY A 385 -16.25 -12.35 20.70
C GLY A 385 -16.15 -13.46 19.65
N GLN A 386 -15.46 -14.53 20.03
CA GLN A 386 -15.07 -15.62 19.12
C GLN A 386 -16.28 -16.36 18.55
N GLU A 387 -17.28 -16.59 19.37
CA GLU A 387 -18.59 -17.16 19.03
C GLU A 387 -19.34 -16.41 17.92
N VAL A 388 -19.02 -15.13 17.67
CA VAL A 388 -19.66 -14.31 16.63
C VAL A 388 -18.88 -14.37 15.31
N TRP A 389 -17.58 -14.08 15.34
CA TRP A 389 -16.79 -13.96 14.11
C TRP A 389 -16.35 -15.32 13.54
N GLU A 390 -16.11 -16.32 14.39
CA GLU A 390 -15.52 -17.60 13.95
C GLU A 390 -16.43 -18.36 12.97
N PRO A 391 -17.74 -18.50 13.20
CA PRO A 391 -18.65 -19.13 12.24
C PRO A 391 -18.71 -18.37 10.91
N LYS A 392 -18.73 -17.02 10.94
CA LYS A 392 -18.77 -16.20 9.73
C LYS A 392 -17.53 -16.40 8.87
N ILE A 393 -16.34 -16.40 9.48
CA ILE A 393 -15.08 -16.63 8.76
C ILE A 393 -15.03 -18.05 8.22
N LYS A 394 -15.47 -19.05 9.00
CA LYS A 394 -15.57 -20.43 8.54
C LYS A 394 -16.42 -20.52 7.26
N ASP A 395 -17.63 -19.99 7.27
CA ASP A 395 -18.54 -20.02 6.13
C ASP A 395 -17.96 -19.30 4.89
N MET A 396 -17.29 -18.16 5.10
CA MET A 396 -16.62 -17.42 4.02
C MET A 396 -15.50 -18.23 3.38
N LEU A 397 -14.64 -18.85 4.19
CA LEU A 397 -13.50 -19.63 3.73
C LEU A 397 -13.92 -20.96 3.09
N GLU A 398 -14.87 -21.68 3.69
CA GLU A 398 -15.43 -22.91 3.09
C GLU A 398 -16.16 -22.59 1.78
N GLY A 399 -16.94 -21.50 1.75
CA GLY A 399 -17.56 -20.99 0.54
C GLY A 399 -16.53 -20.66 -0.55
N PHE A 400 -15.38 -20.09 -0.17
CA PHE A 400 -14.27 -19.84 -1.09
C PHE A 400 -13.68 -21.15 -1.63
N MET A 401 -13.30 -22.08 -0.74
CA MET A 401 -12.72 -23.38 -1.13
C MET A 401 -13.63 -24.12 -2.10
N LYS A 402 -14.93 -24.15 -1.83
CA LYS A 402 -15.94 -24.77 -2.69
C LYS A 402 -16.02 -24.11 -4.07
N ARG A 403 -16.01 -22.77 -4.14
CA ARG A 403 -16.07 -22.03 -5.42
C ARG A 403 -14.82 -22.25 -6.27
N GLU A 404 -13.66 -22.37 -5.64
CA GLU A 404 -12.38 -22.61 -6.33
C GLU A 404 -12.09 -24.09 -6.57
N GLY A 405 -12.96 -25.00 -6.12
CA GLY A 405 -12.78 -26.44 -6.26
C GLY A 405 -11.58 -26.99 -5.47
N TRP A 406 -11.25 -26.40 -4.32
CA TRP A 406 -10.16 -26.88 -3.47
C TRP A 406 -10.58 -28.13 -2.71
N GLU A 407 -9.71 -29.15 -2.72
CA GLU A 407 -9.90 -30.35 -1.91
C GLU A 407 -9.83 -30.01 -0.42
N GLU A 408 -10.71 -30.63 0.36
CA GLU A 408 -10.70 -30.50 1.80
C GLU A 408 -9.55 -31.32 2.38
N GLU A 409 -8.55 -30.64 2.95
CA GLU A 409 -7.44 -31.29 3.63
C GLU A 409 -7.78 -31.43 5.12
N GLU A 410 -7.49 -32.61 5.68
CA GLU A 410 -7.57 -32.84 7.12
C GLU A 410 -6.17 -32.93 7.72
N LEU A 411 -6.05 -32.53 9.00
CA LEU A 411 -4.85 -32.72 9.77
C LEU A 411 -4.54 -34.21 9.90
N GLU A 412 -3.37 -34.61 9.39
CA GLU A 412 -2.79 -35.95 9.53
C GLU A 412 -2.88 -36.45 10.98
N SER A 413 -3.13 -37.74 11.20
CA SER A 413 -3.12 -38.29 12.56
C SER A 413 -1.71 -38.18 13.18
N HIS A 414 -1.63 -38.12 14.51
CA HIS A 414 -0.35 -38.06 15.19
C HIS A 414 0.54 -39.29 14.89
N GLU A 415 -0.07 -40.47 14.81
CA GLU A 415 0.60 -41.73 14.45
C GLU A 415 1.18 -41.69 13.03
N SER A 416 0.36 -41.31 12.04
CA SER A 416 0.80 -41.19 10.65
C SER A 416 1.91 -40.15 10.48
N TRP A 417 1.85 -39.05 11.24
CA TRP A 417 2.91 -38.04 11.24
C TRP A 417 4.23 -38.56 11.83
N GLU A 418 4.21 -39.27 12.97
CA GLU A 418 5.42 -39.86 13.56
C GLU A 418 6.05 -40.92 12.64
N GLU A 419 5.25 -41.75 11.96
CA GLU A 419 5.74 -42.68 10.93
C GLU A 419 6.44 -41.95 9.78
N ARG A 420 5.84 -40.86 9.26
CA ARG A 420 6.43 -40.04 8.19
C ARG A 420 7.75 -39.41 8.64
N LYS A 421 7.80 -38.87 9.85
CA LYS A 421 9.00 -38.31 10.47
C LYS A 421 10.11 -39.36 10.65
N GLY A 422 9.75 -40.59 11.04
CA GLY A 422 10.67 -41.73 11.09
C GLY A 422 11.29 -42.03 9.72
N ARG A 423 10.46 -42.15 8.68
CA ARG A 423 10.90 -42.40 7.30
C ARG A 423 11.81 -41.31 6.74
N ASP A 424 11.47 -40.04 6.94
CA ASP A 424 12.31 -38.92 6.48
C ASP A 424 13.66 -38.88 7.20
N ARG A 425 13.67 -39.20 8.51
CA ARG A 425 14.91 -39.37 9.28
C ARG A 425 15.76 -40.48 8.67
N GLU A 426 15.20 -41.66 8.44
CA GLU A 426 15.92 -42.78 7.81
C GLU A 426 16.45 -42.45 6.41
N ARG A 427 15.66 -41.75 5.57
CA ARG A 427 16.08 -41.31 4.23
C ARG A 427 17.25 -40.33 4.30
N SER A 428 17.26 -39.43 5.27
CA SER A 428 18.39 -38.51 5.50
C SER A 428 19.67 -39.25 5.96
N TYR A 429 19.52 -40.30 6.79
CA TYR A 429 20.64 -41.16 7.20
C TYR A 429 21.21 -41.98 6.03
N GLN A 430 20.36 -42.50 5.13
CA GLN A 430 20.80 -43.23 3.95
C GLN A 430 21.45 -42.32 2.88
N GLY A 431 21.01 -41.08 2.75
CA GLY A 431 21.60 -40.08 1.84
C GLY A 431 23.00 -39.59 2.25
N GLY A 432 23.34 -39.65 3.54
CA GLY A 432 24.68 -39.31 4.05
C GLY A 432 25.74 -40.41 3.87
N GLY A 433 25.36 -41.58 3.34
CA GLY A 433 26.20 -42.79 3.31
C GLY A 433 27.10 -42.99 2.10
N ARG A 434 27.13 -42.09 1.11
CA ARG A 434 28.03 -42.18 -0.07
C ARG A 434 28.97 -40.98 -0.16
N GLY A 435 29.91 -40.96 0.77
CA GLY A 435 31.02 -40.00 0.80
C GLY A 435 32.22 -40.51 1.59
N LYS A 436 32.50 -41.83 1.55
CA LYS A 436 33.81 -42.36 1.98
C LYS A 436 34.78 -42.20 0.82
N GLY A 437 35.46 -41.05 0.79
CA GLY A 437 36.60 -40.81 -0.08
C GLY A 437 37.67 -39.99 0.65
N GLY A 438 38.65 -40.68 1.22
CA GLY A 438 39.99 -40.15 1.48
C GLY A 438 40.16 -39.12 2.61
N TRP A 439 40.39 -39.61 3.83
CA TRP A 439 41.18 -38.86 4.82
C TRP A 439 42.66 -38.92 4.42
N GLY A 440 43.11 -37.92 3.66
CA GLY A 440 44.52 -37.58 3.49
C GLY A 440 44.90 -36.51 4.51
N ARG A 441 45.78 -36.85 5.46
CA ARG A 441 46.42 -35.92 6.39
C ARG A 441 47.15 -34.81 5.62
N GLY A 442 46.97 -33.56 6.04
CA GLY A 442 47.78 -32.45 5.53
C GLY A 442 47.48 -31.12 6.22
N GLY A 443 48.20 -30.88 7.32
CA GLY A 443 48.63 -29.60 7.91
C GLY A 443 47.91 -28.28 7.64
N GLY A 444 47.77 -27.49 8.72
CA GLY A 444 47.80 -26.02 8.62
C GLY A 444 46.64 -25.35 9.34
N GLY A 445 46.88 -24.93 10.58
CA GLY A 445 45.92 -24.15 11.34
C GLY A 445 45.66 -22.78 10.72
N TYR A 446 44.43 -22.27 10.86
CA TYR A 446 44.11 -20.87 10.63
C TYR A 446 43.23 -20.34 11.76
N LYS A 447 43.85 -19.54 12.63
CA LYS A 447 43.20 -18.56 13.50
C LYS A 447 43.33 -17.21 12.80
N GLY A 448 42.23 -16.46 12.72
CA GLY A 448 42.27 -15.01 12.87
C GLY A 448 42.15 -14.15 11.60
N LYS A 449 40.98 -13.53 11.49
CA LYS A 449 40.73 -12.10 11.19
C LYS A 449 41.42 -11.47 9.98
N GLY A 450 40.57 -11.00 9.07
CA GLY A 450 40.46 -9.56 8.85
C GLY A 450 40.77 -9.05 7.44
N GLY A 451 39.74 -8.47 6.82
CA GLY A 451 39.87 -7.16 6.20
C GLY A 451 39.95 -7.10 4.68
N LYS A 452 39.06 -6.24 4.14
CA LYS A 452 39.26 -5.31 3.02
C LYS A 452 39.40 -5.95 1.63
N SER A 453 38.41 -5.79 0.75
CA SER A 453 38.07 -4.59 -0.05
C SER A 453 38.44 -4.89 -1.50
N ASN A 454 37.46 -5.22 -2.33
CA ASN A 454 37.67 -5.45 -3.75
C ASN A 454 37.42 -4.15 -4.52
N GLY A 455 38.46 -3.64 -5.16
CA GLY A 455 38.40 -2.63 -6.20
C GLY A 455 39.39 -2.99 -7.30
N HIS A 456 38.86 -3.43 -8.44
CA HIS A 456 39.23 -3.06 -9.82
C HIS A 456 40.73 -3.09 -10.19
N SER A 457 41.18 -3.71 -11.28
CA SER A 457 40.82 -3.35 -12.66
C SER A 457 41.78 -4.06 -13.63
N LYS A 458 41.23 -4.56 -14.76
CA LYS A 458 41.76 -4.54 -16.15
C LYS A 458 43.12 -5.21 -16.43
N ASN A 459 43.39 -5.85 -17.57
CA ASN A 459 42.91 -5.65 -18.95
C ASN A 459 43.36 -6.85 -19.82
N MET A 460 42.60 -7.10 -20.89
CA MET A 460 43.00 -7.44 -22.28
C MET A 460 43.90 -8.69 -22.51
N ASP A 461 43.80 -9.45 -23.59
CA ASP A 461 43.30 -9.15 -24.94
C ASP A 461 42.92 -10.46 -25.66
N GLY A 462 42.03 -10.35 -26.64
CA GLY A 462 41.68 -11.44 -27.55
C GLY A 462 42.66 -11.57 -28.71
N GLY A 463 42.70 -12.74 -29.34
CA GLY A 463 43.48 -12.93 -30.56
C GLY A 463 43.31 -14.28 -31.25
N ARG A 464 42.48 -14.26 -32.31
CA ARG A 464 42.46 -15.11 -33.52
C ARG A 464 42.13 -16.61 -33.41
N ARG A 465 40.99 -16.96 -34.03
CA ARG A 465 40.82 -18.19 -34.81
C ARG A 465 41.14 -17.89 -36.28
N GLU A 466 41.86 -18.81 -36.91
CA GLU A 466 41.72 -19.14 -38.33
C GLU A 466 40.50 -20.05 -38.54
#